data_AF-A0A226EWU8-F1
#
_entry.id   AF-A0A226EWU8-F1
#
_cell.length_a   1.000
_cell.length_b   1.000
_cell.length_c   1.000
_cell.angle_alpha   90.00
_cell.angle_beta   90.00
_cell.angle_gamma   90.00
#
_symmetry.space_group_name_H-M   'P 1'
#
loop_
_entity.id
_entity.type
_entity.pdbx_description
1 polymer ?
#
loop_
_entity_poly.entity_id
_entity_poly.type
_entity_poly.pdbx_seq_one_letter_code
_entity_poly.pdbx_strand_id
1 'polypeptide(L)'
;MLYVFQVDTGTMLTFDMNLALETVGTLQTAIATTQEIPPNSQVLLISGGVPLVTDSRVCNYPAGTDTNPIFLFNKLNIEQNIISLVSWQPVSVPENLLQFDELPTGNLNYGTFHSYATKAGSIMKVSKEILASSERLIHDQYLQHLGWGAVVANLEDIVSVFKKRVEKFENDFWKEFDIGEGGLELDVVEGLPTTIESLATISMPTELSTNSSNLLQWLNTTTTNSSSLILSLPSQYAKTMEVLDKSVIEGLLKDSTSTISKSTLPSMKQIKGLSHRLYSLDQLLLASRSTIGDSTTLCASLLATTQRATSLADNNILPTLSESHLKQLHAMVENLLKIQDINKRCSKAKEELLGNLNTRLKWVIFVQKQISELNLKLSVYSEALRKFKNLKSVIKQVGFFSCHGNFLIIS
;
A
#
# COMPACT_ATOMS: atom_id res chain seq x y z
N MET A 1 18.59 -11.03 -10.79
CA MET A 1 18.27 -9.66 -10.34
C MET A 1 17.03 -9.74 -9.48
N LEU A 2 17.00 -9.02 -8.38
CA LEU A 2 15.81 -8.84 -7.55
C LEU A 2 15.11 -7.54 -7.97
N TYR A 3 13.80 -7.60 -8.20
CA TYR A 3 13.02 -6.47 -8.71
C TYR A 3 12.10 -5.88 -7.64
N VAL A 4 12.21 -4.57 -7.42
CA VAL A 4 11.36 -3.79 -6.50
C VAL A 4 10.74 -2.63 -7.27
N PHE A 5 9.41 -2.56 -7.32
CA PHE A 5 8.70 -1.55 -8.08
C PHE A 5 8.17 -0.45 -7.17
N GLN A 6 8.69 0.76 -7.33
CA GLN A 6 8.22 1.93 -6.59
C GLN A 6 6.95 2.47 -7.25
N VAL A 7 5.81 2.26 -6.60
CA VAL A 7 4.49 2.53 -7.19
C VAL A 7 4.21 4.03 -7.30
N ASP A 8 4.62 4.81 -6.29
CA ASP A 8 4.41 6.27 -6.24
C ASP A 8 5.18 7.04 -7.32
N THR A 9 6.25 6.46 -7.87
CA THR A 9 7.01 6.99 -9.01
C THR A 9 6.93 6.09 -10.24
N GLY A 10 6.17 5.00 -10.23
CA GLY A 10 6.08 4.05 -11.34
C GLY A 10 7.43 3.63 -11.91
N THR A 11 8.43 3.38 -11.05
CA THR A 11 9.81 3.10 -11.47
C THR A 11 10.25 1.73 -10.98
N MET A 12 10.85 0.96 -11.89
CA MET A 12 11.43 -0.34 -11.59
C MET A 12 12.84 -0.20 -11.03
N LEU A 13 13.07 -0.69 -9.82
CA LEU A 13 14.38 -0.77 -9.18
C LEU A 13 14.93 -2.19 -9.29
N THR A 14 16.22 -2.30 -9.57
CA THR A 14 16.92 -3.58 -9.68
C THR A 14 18.00 -3.68 -8.62
N PHE A 15 17.99 -4.77 -7.87
CA PHE A 15 18.93 -5.09 -6.81
C PHE A 15 19.65 -6.40 -7.10
N ASP A 16 20.78 -6.62 -6.44
CA ASP A 16 21.50 -7.90 -6.49
C ASP A 16 20.56 -9.03 -6.03
N MET A 17 20.58 -10.16 -6.76
CA MET A 17 19.81 -11.35 -6.41
C MET A 17 20.21 -11.92 -5.04
N ASN A 18 21.43 -11.67 -4.57
CA ASN A 18 21.88 -12.10 -3.24
C ASN A 18 21.00 -11.55 -2.11
N LEU A 19 20.40 -10.37 -2.30
CA LEU A 19 19.46 -9.80 -1.33
C LEU A 19 18.17 -10.63 -1.16
N ALA A 20 17.86 -11.54 -2.09
CA ALA A 20 16.75 -12.47 -1.92
C ALA A 20 16.98 -13.47 -0.77
N LEU A 21 18.25 -13.79 -0.45
CA LEU A 21 18.63 -14.72 0.62
C LEU A 21 18.72 -14.04 1.99
N GLU A 22 18.78 -12.71 1.99
CA GLU A 22 18.88 -11.86 3.18
C GLU A 22 17.51 -11.57 3.81
N THR A 23 17.52 -10.90 4.96
CA THR A 23 16.30 -10.42 5.62
C THR A 23 15.70 -9.21 4.88
N VAL A 24 14.40 -9.02 5.06
CA VAL A 24 13.70 -7.81 4.57
C VAL A 24 14.34 -6.56 5.15
N GLY A 25 14.81 -6.58 6.40
CA GLY A 25 15.56 -5.48 7.00
C GLY A 25 16.80 -5.08 6.19
N THR A 26 17.60 -6.05 5.73
CA THR A 26 18.75 -5.79 4.85
C THR A 26 18.32 -5.19 3.51
N LEU A 27 17.23 -5.69 2.92
CA LEU A 27 16.66 -5.10 1.70
C LEU A 27 16.21 -3.64 1.95
N GLN A 28 15.56 -3.35 3.07
CA GLN A 28 15.13 -2.00 3.43
C GLN A 28 16.34 -1.05 3.57
N THR A 29 17.45 -1.52 4.14
CA THR A 29 18.71 -0.75 4.19
C THR A 29 19.26 -0.52 2.78
N ALA A 30 19.27 -1.53 1.91
CA ALA A 30 19.73 -1.38 0.53
C ALA A 30 18.90 -0.36 -0.26
N ILE A 31 17.56 -0.38 -0.08
CA ILE A 31 16.65 0.62 -0.65
C ILE A 31 16.97 2.01 -0.10
N ALA A 32 17.18 2.13 1.22
CA ALA A 32 17.50 3.40 1.85
C ALA A 32 18.79 4.03 1.32
N THR A 33 19.82 3.22 1.10
CA THR A 33 21.09 3.69 0.53
C THR A 33 20.95 4.08 -0.95
N THR A 34 20.17 3.33 -1.73
CA THR A 34 20.09 3.52 -3.19
C THR A 34 19.09 4.61 -3.59
N GLN A 35 18.01 4.78 -2.83
CA GLN A 35 16.89 5.67 -3.17
C GLN A 35 16.69 6.80 -2.16
N GLU A 36 17.51 6.86 -1.10
CA GLU A 36 17.38 7.84 -0.01
C GLU A 36 16.01 7.80 0.68
N ILE A 37 15.39 6.61 0.74
CA ILE A 37 14.10 6.39 1.39
C ILE A 37 14.33 5.76 2.77
N PRO A 38 14.08 6.46 3.90
CA PRO A 38 14.26 5.89 5.24
C PRO A 38 13.41 4.63 5.48
N PRO A 39 13.90 3.60 6.19
CA PRO A 39 13.16 2.34 6.40
C PRO A 39 11.76 2.51 7.01
N ASN A 40 11.56 3.47 7.90
CA ASN A 40 10.25 3.79 8.52
C ASN A 40 9.22 4.37 7.52
N SER A 41 9.70 4.91 6.40
CA SER A 41 8.89 5.47 5.31
C SER A 41 8.67 4.47 4.18
N GLN A 42 9.31 3.30 4.22
CA GLN A 42 9.14 2.23 3.24
C GLN A 42 7.97 1.33 3.63
N VAL A 43 6.97 1.23 2.77
CA VAL A 43 5.97 0.17 2.84
C VAL A 43 6.26 -0.82 1.72
N LEU A 44 6.53 -2.07 2.09
CA LEU A 44 6.79 -3.16 1.16
C LEU A 44 5.63 -4.14 1.18
N LEU A 45 4.98 -4.31 0.03
CA LEU A 45 3.89 -5.26 -0.18
C LEU A 45 4.22 -6.21 -1.33
N ILE A 46 3.68 -7.42 -1.29
CA ILE A 46 3.58 -8.28 -2.47
C ILE A 46 2.18 -8.25 -3.07
N SER A 47 2.03 -8.85 -4.25
CA SER A 47 0.73 -9.17 -4.84
C SER A 47 -0.18 -9.87 -3.81
N GLY A 48 -1.43 -9.39 -3.71
CA GLY A 48 -2.37 -9.83 -2.68
C GLY A 48 -2.36 -9.00 -1.40
N GLY A 49 -1.50 -7.98 -1.30
CA GLY A 49 -1.52 -7.02 -0.18
C GLY A 49 -0.85 -7.51 1.11
N VAL A 50 -0.07 -8.58 1.03
CA VAL A 50 0.69 -9.10 2.17
C VAL A 50 1.92 -8.21 2.42
N PRO A 51 2.09 -7.66 3.64
CA PRO A 51 3.27 -6.87 3.98
C PRO A 51 4.49 -7.75 4.23
N LEU A 52 5.66 -7.27 3.84
CA LEU A 52 6.93 -7.91 4.18
C LEU A 52 7.28 -7.64 5.65
N VAL A 53 7.73 -8.69 6.35
CA VAL A 53 8.11 -8.65 7.77
C VAL A 53 9.63 -8.51 7.86
N THR A 54 10.12 -7.52 8.61
CA THR A 54 11.54 -7.14 8.69
C THR A 54 12.50 -8.30 8.95
N ASP A 55 12.14 -9.21 9.87
CA ASP A 55 13.01 -10.33 10.26
C ASP A 55 12.88 -11.56 9.35
N SER A 56 11.92 -11.55 8.41
CA SER A 56 11.75 -12.64 7.45
C SER A 56 12.73 -12.53 6.29
N ARG A 57 13.08 -13.65 5.67
CA ARG A 57 13.87 -13.66 4.44
C ARG A 57 13.04 -13.19 3.26
N VAL A 58 13.66 -12.47 2.32
CA VAL A 58 12.98 -11.96 1.12
C VAL A 58 12.44 -13.12 0.25
N CYS A 59 13.19 -14.21 0.11
CA CYS A 59 12.77 -15.38 -0.68
C CYS A 59 11.59 -16.17 -0.10
N ASN A 60 11.14 -15.87 1.13
CA ASN A 60 9.92 -16.45 1.68
C ASN A 60 8.66 -15.90 1.00
N TYR A 61 8.79 -14.81 0.24
CA TYR A 61 7.70 -14.18 -0.47
C TYR A 61 7.78 -14.54 -1.96
N PRO A 62 6.66 -14.95 -2.59
CA PRO A 62 6.61 -15.27 -4.01
C PRO A 62 6.59 -13.99 -4.86
N ALA A 63 7.63 -13.17 -4.77
CA ALA A 63 7.79 -11.89 -5.46
C ALA A 63 9.27 -11.60 -5.75
N GLY A 64 9.53 -10.47 -6.43
CA GLY A 64 10.88 -10.03 -6.75
C GLY A 64 11.32 -10.32 -8.19
N THR A 65 10.38 -10.62 -9.08
CA THR A 65 10.60 -10.81 -10.53
C THR A 65 10.16 -9.57 -11.32
N ASP A 66 10.51 -9.49 -12.59
CA ASP A 66 10.13 -8.39 -13.49
C ASP A 66 8.62 -8.31 -13.77
N THR A 67 7.91 -9.44 -13.72
CA THR A 67 6.44 -9.52 -13.87
C THR A 67 5.68 -9.50 -12.54
N ASN A 68 6.34 -9.85 -11.44
CA ASN A 68 5.75 -9.84 -10.09
C ASN A 68 6.80 -9.33 -9.08
N PRO A 69 7.04 -8.00 -9.07
CA PRO A 69 8.04 -7.38 -8.21
C PRO A 69 7.52 -7.24 -6.77
N ILE A 70 8.42 -6.87 -5.85
CA ILE A 70 8.01 -6.35 -4.54
C ILE A 70 7.55 -4.91 -4.73
N PHE A 71 6.36 -4.55 -4.27
CA PHE A 71 5.84 -3.18 -4.38
C PHE A 71 6.33 -2.33 -3.22
N LEU A 72 7.00 -1.23 -3.56
CA LEU A 72 7.47 -0.22 -2.62
C LEU A 72 6.57 1.02 -2.71
N PHE A 73 6.17 1.54 -1.56
CA PHE A 73 5.51 2.83 -1.42
C PHE A 73 6.31 3.70 -0.47
N ASN A 74 6.73 4.87 -0.94
CA ASN A 74 7.40 5.86 -0.10
C ASN A 74 6.36 6.80 0.54
N LYS A 75 6.14 6.65 1.85
CA LYS A 75 5.21 7.50 2.61
C LYS A 75 5.51 8.99 2.47
N LEU A 76 6.79 9.38 2.50
CA LEU A 76 7.20 10.80 2.43
C LEU A 76 6.84 11.41 1.08
N ASN A 77 7.18 10.72 -0.02
CA ASN A 77 6.85 11.19 -1.36
C ASN A 77 5.33 11.33 -1.55
N ILE A 78 4.59 10.32 -1.08
CA ILE A 78 3.13 10.31 -1.18
C ILE A 78 2.56 11.51 -0.41
N GLU A 79 2.96 11.75 0.83
CA GLU A 79 2.45 12.87 1.63
C GLU A 79 2.82 14.23 1.01
N GLN A 80 4.05 14.38 0.53
CA GLN A 80 4.61 15.63 0.00
C GLN A 80 4.26 15.93 -1.47
N ASN A 81 3.53 15.05 -2.17
CA ASN A 81 3.25 15.17 -3.62
C ASN A 81 4.52 15.25 -4.49
N ILE A 82 5.60 14.58 -4.10
CA ILE A 82 6.81 14.58 -4.93
C ILE A 82 6.59 13.63 -6.12
N ILE A 83 6.50 14.20 -7.32
CA ILE A 83 6.40 13.46 -8.58
C ILE A 83 7.65 13.75 -9.41
N SER A 84 8.51 12.74 -9.58
CA SER A 84 9.72 12.87 -10.40
C SER A 84 9.43 12.53 -11.87
N LEU A 85 9.08 13.55 -12.65
CA LEU A 85 8.73 13.41 -14.08
C LEU A 85 9.91 13.06 -15.00
N VAL A 86 11.15 13.09 -14.49
CA VAL A 86 12.37 12.95 -15.29
C VAL A 86 12.48 11.56 -15.92
N SER A 87 12.03 10.51 -15.22
CA SER A 87 12.20 9.13 -15.65
C SER A 87 11.19 8.66 -16.71
N TRP A 88 10.20 9.48 -17.08
CA TRP A 88 9.13 9.13 -18.03
C TRP A 88 9.04 10.07 -19.22
N GLN A 89 10.06 10.89 -19.45
CA GLN A 89 10.08 11.79 -20.60
C GLN A 89 10.12 10.99 -21.91
N PRO A 90 9.34 11.41 -22.92
CA PRO A 90 9.41 10.81 -24.24
C PRO A 90 10.82 10.92 -24.83
N VAL A 91 11.22 9.92 -25.61
CA VAL A 91 12.50 9.97 -26.30
C VAL A 91 12.45 11.06 -27.39
N SER A 92 13.40 11.99 -27.34
CA SER A 92 13.50 13.06 -28.35
C SER A 92 14.03 12.51 -29.66
N VAL A 93 13.52 13.05 -30.76
CA VAL A 93 14.04 12.76 -32.10
C VAL A 93 15.05 13.85 -32.45
N PRO A 94 16.32 13.50 -32.74
CA PRO A 94 17.31 14.48 -33.17
C PRO A 94 16.88 15.20 -34.46
N GLU A 95 16.99 16.53 -34.49
CA GLU A 95 16.55 17.36 -35.63
C GLU A 95 17.25 17.01 -36.94
N ASN A 96 18.53 16.62 -36.87
CA ASN A 96 19.32 16.21 -38.04
C ASN A 96 18.74 14.96 -38.74
N LEU A 97 17.95 14.12 -38.05
CA LEU A 97 17.26 13.00 -38.69
C LEU A 97 16.06 13.43 -39.53
N LEU A 98 15.49 14.59 -39.23
CA LEU A 98 14.31 15.13 -39.92
C LEU A 98 14.67 15.94 -41.17
N GLN A 99 15.87 16.50 -41.22
CA GLN A 99 16.32 17.36 -42.30
C GLN A 99 16.93 16.57 -43.46
N PHE A 100 16.51 16.83 -44.69
CA PHE A 100 17.05 16.18 -45.89
C PHE A 100 18.04 17.06 -46.66
N ASP A 101 18.13 18.34 -46.33
CA ASP A 101 18.92 19.33 -47.09
C ASP A 101 20.43 19.08 -47.03
N GLU A 102 20.90 18.42 -45.96
CA GLU A 102 22.30 18.02 -45.80
C GLU A 102 22.67 16.76 -46.60
N LEU A 103 21.69 16.08 -47.21
CA LEU A 103 21.95 14.89 -48.00
C LEU A 103 22.42 15.29 -49.42
N PRO A 104 23.55 14.75 -49.91
CA PRO A 104 24.03 15.09 -51.24
C PRO A 104 23.01 14.62 -52.30
N THR A 105 22.45 15.54 -53.06
CA THR A 105 21.51 15.23 -54.17
C THR A 105 22.13 15.56 -55.54
N GLY A 106 23.12 16.45 -55.60
CA GLY A 106 23.98 16.68 -56.76
C GLY A 106 25.21 15.75 -56.79
N ASN A 107 25.99 15.78 -57.88
CA ASN A 107 27.24 15.01 -58.10
C ASN A 107 27.27 13.64 -57.39
N LEU A 108 26.31 12.80 -57.74
CA LEU A 108 26.09 11.50 -57.10
C LEU A 108 27.32 10.61 -57.24
N ASN A 109 27.76 10.05 -56.11
CA ASN A 109 28.86 9.10 -56.04
C ASN A 109 28.57 8.06 -54.93
N TYR A 110 29.38 7.02 -54.82
CA TYR A 110 29.17 5.97 -53.81
C TYR A 110 29.21 6.47 -52.36
N GLY A 111 29.92 7.57 -52.08
CA GLY A 111 29.88 8.25 -50.78
C GLY A 111 28.50 8.82 -50.44
N THR A 112 27.75 9.32 -51.43
CA THR A 112 26.36 9.76 -51.26
C THR A 112 25.47 8.65 -50.72
N PHE A 113 25.54 7.46 -51.30
CA PHE A 113 24.74 6.31 -50.90
C PHE A 113 25.16 5.74 -49.54
N HIS A 114 26.45 5.88 -49.19
CA HIS A 114 26.93 5.59 -47.84
C HIS A 114 26.32 6.55 -46.80
N SER A 115 26.18 7.83 -47.12
CA SER A 115 25.49 8.81 -46.26
C SER A 115 24.00 8.46 -46.09
N TYR A 116 23.33 8.01 -47.16
CA TYR A 116 21.92 7.57 -47.08
C TYR A 116 21.76 6.33 -46.19
N ALA A 117 22.64 5.33 -46.37
CA ALA A 117 22.69 4.14 -45.54
C ALA A 117 22.93 4.47 -44.05
N THR A 118 23.85 5.39 -43.77
CA THR A 118 24.16 5.87 -42.41
C THR A 118 22.96 6.56 -41.77
N LYS A 119 22.24 7.39 -42.53
CA LYS A 119 21.00 8.04 -42.06
C LYS A 119 19.89 7.03 -41.78
N ALA A 120 19.66 6.06 -42.68
CA ALA A 120 18.70 4.98 -42.48
C ALA A 120 19.00 4.17 -41.21
N GLY A 121 20.26 3.81 -40.98
CA GLY A 121 20.72 3.13 -39.77
C GLY A 121 20.44 3.94 -38.50
N SER A 122 20.67 5.26 -38.56
CA SER A 122 20.44 6.17 -37.43
C SER A 122 18.95 6.33 -37.12
N ILE A 123 18.09 6.47 -38.13
CA ILE A 123 16.63 6.47 -37.97
C ILE A 123 16.14 5.17 -37.31
N MET A 124 16.65 4.02 -37.76
CA MET A 124 16.28 2.73 -37.17
C MET A 124 16.73 2.58 -35.71
N LYS A 125 17.91 3.07 -35.38
CA LYS A 125 18.41 3.07 -33.99
C LYS A 125 17.45 3.85 -33.08
N VAL A 126 17.16 5.10 -33.42
CA VAL A 126 16.26 5.95 -32.62
C VAL A 126 14.83 5.37 -32.59
N SER A 127 14.33 4.83 -33.70
CA SER A 127 13.01 4.18 -33.74
C SER A 127 12.90 3.03 -32.73
N LYS A 128 13.94 2.18 -32.65
CA LYS A 128 13.98 1.06 -31.68
C LYS A 128 14.06 1.55 -30.23
N GLU A 129 14.81 2.62 -29.97
CA GLU A 129 14.88 3.25 -28.65
C GLU A 129 13.52 3.81 -28.21
N ILE A 130 12.78 4.47 -29.11
CA ILE A 130 11.42 4.98 -28.85
C ILE A 130 10.44 3.82 -28.59
N LEU A 131 10.52 2.72 -29.35
CA LEU A 131 9.68 1.54 -29.09
C LEU A 131 9.97 0.94 -27.72
N ALA A 132 11.24 0.69 -27.39
CA ALA A 132 11.62 0.13 -26.10
C ALA A 132 11.18 1.04 -24.94
N SER A 133 11.25 2.35 -25.11
CA SER A 133 10.69 3.32 -24.16
C SER A 133 9.17 3.16 -24.02
N SER A 134 8.44 3.00 -25.12
CA SER A 134 6.98 2.80 -25.11
C SER A 134 6.58 1.49 -24.42
N GLU A 135 7.31 0.40 -24.68
CA GLU A 135 7.12 -0.89 -24.01
C GLU A 135 7.30 -0.76 -22.49
N ARG A 136 8.37 -0.10 -22.06
CA ARG A 136 8.64 0.14 -20.64
C ARG A 136 7.54 1.00 -19.99
N LEU A 137 7.12 2.09 -20.63
CA LEU A 137 6.08 2.97 -20.12
C LEU A 137 4.75 2.25 -19.92
N ILE A 138 4.40 1.33 -20.81
CA ILE A 138 3.18 0.51 -20.70
C ILE A 138 3.34 -0.53 -19.60
N HIS A 139 4.47 -1.24 -19.55
CA HIS A 139 4.77 -2.21 -18.49
C HIS A 139 4.73 -1.58 -17.10
N ASP A 140 5.32 -0.39 -16.94
CA ASP A 140 5.28 0.33 -15.67
C ASP A 140 3.84 0.65 -15.24
N GLN A 141 2.97 1.04 -16.18
CA GLN A 141 1.55 1.30 -15.87
C GLN A 141 0.81 0.01 -15.46
N TYR A 142 1.16 -1.13 -16.05
CA TYR A 142 0.67 -2.44 -15.61
C TYR A 142 1.11 -2.75 -14.17
N LEU A 143 2.39 -2.56 -13.86
CA LEU A 143 2.90 -2.78 -12.51
C LEU A 143 2.30 -1.81 -11.49
N GLN A 144 2.04 -0.55 -11.88
CA GLN A 144 1.31 0.40 -11.04
C GLN A 144 -0.11 -0.04 -10.75
N HIS A 145 -0.81 -0.61 -11.72
CA HIS A 145 -2.13 -1.18 -11.52
C HIS A 145 -2.10 -2.35 -10.52
N LEU A 146 -1.12 -3.25 -10.64
CA LEU A 146 -0.94 -4.37 -9.71
C LEU A 146 -0.58 -3.89 -8.31
N GLY A 147 0.32 -2.92 -8.19
CA GLY A 147 0.69 -2.30 -6.91
C GLY A 147 -0.49 -1.60 -6.25
N TRP A 148 -1.34 -0.92 -7.03
CA TRP A 148 -2.61 -0.38 -6.54
C TRP A 148 -3.54 -1.49 -6.01
N GLY A 149 -3.64 -2.61 -6.72
CA GLY A 149 -4.38 -3.78 -6.22
C GLY A 149 -3.84 -4.30 -4.89
N ALA A 150 -2.52 -4.40 -4.74
CA ALA A 150 -1.88 -4.84 -3.50
C ALA A 150 -2.19 -3.92 -2.32
N VAL A 151 -2.09 -2.59 -2.50
CA VAL A 151 -2.38 -1.66 -1.39
C VAL A 151 -3.85 -1.63 -1.00
N VAL A 152 -4.77 -1.80 -1.97
CA VAL A 152 -6.21 -1.89 -1.69
C VAL A 152 -6.53 -3.17 -0.92
N ALA A 153 -5.98 -4.32 -1.33
CA ALA A 153 -6.15 -5.58 -0.62
C ALA A 153 -5.65 -5.49 0.84
N ASN A 154 -4.48 -4.86 1.02
CA ASN A 154 -3.94 -4.61 2.36
C ASN A 154 -4.87 -3.73 3.20
N LEU A 155 -5.39 -2.64 2.63
CA LEU A 155 -6.34 -1.76 3.31
C LEU A 155 -7.62 -2.51 3.70
N GLU A 156 -8.13 -3.39 2.83
CA GLU A 156 -9.32 -4.20 3.11
C GLU A 156 -9.13 -5.15 4.29
N ASP A 157 -7.96 -5.79 4.38
CA ASP A 157 -7.62 -6.63 5.53
C ASP A 157 -7.56 -5.82 6.82
N ILE A 158 -6.90 -4.66 6.81
CA ILE A 158 -6.81 -3.74 7.96
C ILE A 158 -8.21 -3.31 8.41
N VAL A 159 -9.05 -2.89 7.46
CA VAL A 159 -10.43 -2.44 7.72
C VAL A 159 -11.26 -3.60 8.29
N SER A 160 -11.13 -4.81 7.74
CA SER A 160 -11.85 -6.00 8.19
C SER A 160 -11.50 -6.35 9.63
N VAL A 161 -10.21 -6.35 9.98
CA VAL A 161 -9.74 -6.59 11.36
C VAL A 161 -10.27 -5.51 12.30
N PHE A 162 -10.16 -4.23 11.91
CA PHE A 162 -10.65 -3.11 12.72
C PHE A 162 -12.16 -3.20 12.95
N LYS A 163 -12.94 -3.45 11.90
CA LYS A 163 -14.41 -3.62 11.97
C LYS A 163 -14.80 -4.70 12.97
N LYS A 164 -14.16 -5.89 12.91
CA LYS A 164 -14.41 -6.99 13.87
C LYS A 164 -14.12 -6.57 15.32
N ARG A 165 -13.07 -5.77 15.55
CA ARG A 165 -12.74 -5.26 16.90
C ARG A 165 -13.79 -4.27 17.40
N VAL A 166 -14.27 -3.38 16.54
CA VAL A 166 -15.33 -2.41 16.86
C VAL A 166 -16.62 -3.14 17.21
N GLU A 167 -17.06 -4.07 16.35
CA GLU A 167 -18.28 -4.87 16.58
C GLU A 167 -18.20 -5.68 17.88
N LYS A 168 -17.04 -6.29 18.17
CA LYS A 168 -16.83 -7.01 19.43
C LYS A 168 -16.97 -6.07 20.63
N PHE A 169 -16.29 -4.93 20.59
CA PHE A 169 -16.32 -3.96 21.69
C PHE A 169 -17.72 -3.39 21.91
N GLU A 170 -18.43 -3.03 20.84
CA GLU A 170 -19.81 -2.53 20.91
C GLU A 170 -20.75 -3.54 21.58
N ASN A 171 -20.70 -4.80 21.14
CA ASN A 171 -21.48 -5.88 21.75
C ASN A 171 -21.11 -6.09 23.22
N ASP A 172 -19.82 -6.06 23.55
CA ASP A 172 -19.34 -6.23 24.91
C ASP A 172 -19.73 -5.08 25.83
N PHE A 173 -19.84 -3.86 25.29
CA PHE A 173 -20.25 -2.66 26.02
C PHE A 173 -21.75 -2.67 26.28
N TRP A 174 -22.59 -2.84 25.25
CA TRP A 174 -24.04 -2.80 25.44
C TRP A 174 -24.56 -3.92 26.34
N LYS A 175 -23.94 -5.10 26.33
CA LYS A 175 -24.27 -6.17 27.31
C LYS A 175 -24.12 -5.75 28.77
N GLU A 176 -23.20 -4.84 29.07
CA GLU A 176 -22.97 -4.38 30.45
C GLU A 176 -23.84 -3.17 30.83
N PHE A 177 -24.30 -2.38 29.85
CA PHE A 177 -24.93 -1.08 30.07
C PHE A 177 -26.40 -0.98 29.61
N ASP A 178 -26.95 -1.98 28.94
CA ASP A 178 -28.37 -2.00 28.58
C ASP A 178 -29.25 -2.51 29.74
N ILE A 179 -30.37 -1.82 29.96
CA ILE A 179 -31.21 -1.92 31.15
C ILE A 179 -32.12 -3.14 31.01
N GLY A 180 -31.68 -4.28 31.55
CA GLY A 180 -32.47 -5.50 31.62
C GLY A 180 -31.72 -6.72 32.16
N GLU A 181 -30.42 -6.83 31.87
CA GLU A 181 -29.61 -8.00 32.29
C GLU A 181 -28.20 -7.64 32.81
N GLY A 182 -27.73 -6.39 32.61
CA GLY A 182 -26.32 -6.02 32.75
C GLY A 182 -25.96 -4.99 33.85
N GLY A 183 -26.87 -4.21 34.40
CA GLY A 183 -26.53 -3.31 35.51
C GLY A 183 -26.21 -4.09 36.80
N LEU A 184 -25.27 -3.61 37.64
CA LEU A 184 -25.50 -3.78 39.08
C LEU A 184 -26.74 -2.94 39.40
N GLU A 185 -27.75 -3.53 40.02
CA GLU A 185 -28.86 -2.73 40.56
C GLU A 185 -28.26 -1.60 41.40
N LEU A 186 -28.79 -0.38 41.24
CA LEU A 186 -28.30 0.81 41.93
C LEU A 186 -28.17 0.55 43.45
N ASP A 187 -29.12 -0.21 43.98
CA ASP A 187 -29.19 -0.70 45.36
C ASP A 187 -27.95 -1.50 45.82
N VAL A 188 -27.30 -2.27 44.93
CA VAL A 188 -26.11 -3.06 45.26
C VAL A 188 -24.86 -2.18 45.34
N VAL A 189 -24.79 -1.12 44.53
CA VAL A 189 -23.68 -0.15 44.56
C VAL A 189 -23.82 0.83 45.71
N GLU A 190 -25.04 1.27 46.02
CA GLU A 190 -25.32 2.15 47.16
C GLU A 190 -25.23 1.42 48.50
N GLY A 191 -25.58 0.12 48.57
CA GLY A 191 -25.48 -0.70 49.77
C GLY A 191 -24.08 -1.28 50.06
N LEU A 192 -23.12 -1.08 49.16
CA LEU A 192 -21.76 -1.63 49.26
C LEU A 192 -20.98 -1.12 50.49
N PRO A 193 -20.98 0.18 50.82
CA PRO A 193 -20.30 0.68 52.02
C PRO A 193 -20.84 0.05 53.32
N THR A 194 -22.16 -0.02 53.45
CA THR A 194 -22.86 -0.67 54.59
C THR A 194 -22.57 -2.17 54.66
N THR A 195 -22.47 -2.83 53.50
CA THR A 195 -22.07 -4.24 53.37
C THR A 195 -20.64 -4.46 53.86
N ILE A 196 -19.71 -3.57 53.50
CA ILE A 196 -18.31 -3.63 53.93
C ILE A 196 -18.19 -3.42 55.45
N GLU A 197 -18.93 -2.46 56.01
CA GLU A 197 -19.00 -2.25 57.47
C GLU A 197 -19.57 -3.47 58.20
N SER A 198 -20.57 -4.13 57.63
CA SER A 198 -21.15 -5.37 58.18
C SER A 198 -20.15 -6.53 58.17
N LEU A 199 -19.34 -6.66 57.12
CA LEU A 199 -18.28 -7.68 57.06
C LEU A 199 -17.15 -7.44 58.07
N ALA A 200 -16.93 -6.18 58.48
CA ALA A 200 -15.93 -5.82 59.49
C ALA A 200 -16.37 -6.16 60.92
N THR A 201 -17.68 -6.27 61.17
CA THR A 201 -18.26 -6.56 62.48
C THR A 201 -18.47 -8.06 62.74
N ILE A 202 -18.46 -8.88 61.69
CA ILE A 202 -18.53 -10.35 61.80
C ILE A 202 -17.19 -10.90 62.32
N SER A 203 -17.20 -11.41 63.55
CA SER A 203 -16.05 -12.09 64.17
C SER A 203 -15.85 -13.48 63.57
N MET A 204 -14.61 -13.86 63.31
CA MET A 204 -14.29 -15.18 62.74
C MET A 204 -14.48 -16.30 63.78
N PRO A 205 -14.97 -17.50 63.37
CA PRO A 205 -14.94 -18.68 64.22
C PRO A 205 -13.50 -19.01 64.64
N THR A 206 -13.32 -19.41 65.89
CA THR A 206 -12.01 -19.65 66.53
C THR A 206 -11.18 -20.73 65.83
N GLU A 207 -11.84 -21.59 65.04
CA GLU A 207 -11.24 -22.70 64.27
C GLU A 207 -10.59 -22.24 62.95
N LEU A 208 -10.97 -21.07 62.43
CA LEU A 208 -10.40 -20.47 61.22
C LEU A 208 -9.47 -19.28 61.51
N SER A 209 -9.39 -18.84 62.78
CA SER A 209 -8.66 -17.63 63.18
C SER A 209 -7.15 -17.88 63.32
N THR A 210 -6.47 -18.26 62.25
CA THR A 210 -5.01 -18.41 62.32
C THR A 210 -4.27 -17.07 62.30
N ASN A 211 -4.87 -15.97 61.78
CA ASN A 211 -4.29 -14.60 61.81
C ASN A 211 -5.26 -13.41 61.51
N SER A 212 -6.58 -13.59 61.51
CA SER A 212 -7.57 -12.55 61.13
C SER A 212 -8.66 -12.41 62.20
N SER A 213 -8.91 -11.18 62.68
CA SER A 213 -9.88 -10.91 63.76
C SER A 213 -11.33 -10.79 63.28
N ASN A 214 -11.56 -10.43 62.01
CA ASN A 214 -12.88 -10.34 61.40
C ASN A 214 -12.90 -10.89 59.96
N LEU A 215 -14.12 -11.14 59.46
CA LEU A 215 -14.36 -11.71 58.14
C LEU A 215 -13.78 -10.83 57.00
N LEU A 216 -13.80 -9.51 57.17
CA LEU A 216 -13.17 -8.56 56.24
C LEU A 216 -11.64 -8.75 56.13
N GLN A 217 -10.95 -8.94 57.26
CA GLN A 217 -9.51 -9.17 57.30
C GLN A 217 -9.14 -10.56 56.74
N TRP A 218 -10.01 -11.55 56.94
CA TRP A 218 -9.88 -12.88 56.33
C TRP A 218 -10.08 -12.84 54.80
N LEU A 219 -11.11 -12.13 54.32
CA LEU A 219 -11.36 -11.94 52.89
C LEU A 219 -10.17 -11.24 52.20
N ASN A 220 -9.61 -10.20 52.82
CA ASN A 220 -8.44 -9.48 52.31
C ASN A 220 -7.13 -10.31 52.29
N THR A 221 -7.06 -11.43 53.04
CA THR A 221 -5.87 -12.30 53.10
C THR A 221 -6.01 -13.56 52.23
N THR A 222 -7.24 -14.02 51.95
CA THR A 222 -7.52 -15.21 51.14
C THR A 222 -7.79 -14.93 49.67
N THR A 223 -8.21 -13.70 49.32
CA THR A 223 -8.31 -13.29 47.90
C THR A 223 -6.98 -12.73 47.40
N THR A 224 -6.47 -13.36 46.35
CA THR A 224 -5.13 -13.21 45.74
C THR A 224 -4.64 -11.76 45.53
N ASN A 225 -3.39 -11.53 45.95
CA ASN A 225 -2.37 -10.55 45.51
C ASN A 225 -2.52 -9.03 45.73
N SER A 226 -3.58 -8.50 46.35
CA SER A 226 -3.61 -7.07 46.70
C SER A 226 -4.47 -6.77 47.94
N SER A 227 -3.83 -6.68 49.11
CA SER A 227 -4.42 -6.54 50.44
C SER A 227 -5.12 -5.19 50.75
N SER A 228 -5.66 -4.48 49.75
CA SER A 228 -6.28 -3.15 49.93
C SER A 228 -7.58 -2.92 49.13
N LEU A 229 -8.13 -3.93 48.46
CA LEU A 229 -9.12 -3.71 47.41
C LEU A 229 -10.55 -3.46 47.89
N ILE A 230 -11.07 -4.17 48.91
CA ILE A 230 -12.52 -4.13 49.21
C ILE A 230 -13.04 -2.72 49.54
N LEU A 231 -12.31 -1.97 50.38
CA LEU A 231 -12.67 -0.59 50.75
C LEU A 231 -12.56 0.41 49.58
N SER A 232 -11.72 0.10 48.59
CA SER A 232 -11.52 0.94 47.40
C SER A 232 -12.39 0.53 46.20
N LEU A 233 -13.15 -0.56 46.29
CA LEU A 233 -14.03 -1.04 45.22
C LEU A 233 -15.05 0.02 44.76
N PRO A 234 -15.76 0.74 45.65
CA PRO A 234 -16.76 1.72 45.23
C PRO A 234 -16.14 2.90 44.47
N SER A 235 -15.00 3.41 44.93
CA SER A 235 -14.30 4.52 44.28
C SER A 235 -13.66 4.11 42.95
N GLN A 236 -13.12 2.88 42.87
CA GLN A 236 -12.62 2.32 41.61
C GLN A 236 -13.74 2.06 40.58
N TYR A 237 -14.91 1.59 41.05
CA TYR A 237 -16.09 1.36 40.22
C TYR A 237 -16.62 2.69 39.66
N ALA A 238 -16.82 3.69 40.51
CA ALA A 238 -17.28 5.02 40.11
C ALA A 238 -16.32 5.67 39.09
N LYS A 239 -15.01 5.62 39.35
CA LYS A 239 -14.00 6.17 38.43
C LYS A 239 -13.97 5.45 37.08
N THR A 240 -14.15 4.13 37.07
CA THR A 240 -14.18 3.36 35.82
C THR A 240 -15.46 3.63 35.03
N MET A 241 -16.58 3.86 35.74
CA MET A 241 -17.86 4.21 35.14
C MET A 241 -17.84 5.62 34.51
N GLU A 242 -17.15 6.58 35.13
CA GLU A 242 -16.90 7.90 34.55
C GLU A 242 -16.06 7.82 33.27
N VAL A 243 -15.04 6.95 33.24
CA VAL A 243 -14.23 6.72 32.03
C VAL A 243 -15.04 6.04 30.91
N LEU A 244 -15.98 5.16 31.27
CA LEU A 244 -16.89 4.47 30.35
C LEU A 244 -18.17 5.28 30.12
N ASP A 245 -18.05 6.60 30.03
CA ASP A 245 -19.18 7.47 29.72
C ASP A 245 -19.85 7.07 28.39
N LYS A 246 -21.18 6.90 28.45
CA LYS A 246 -21.99 6.42 27.32
C LYS A 246 -21.88 7.33 26.09
N SER A 247 -21.88 8.65 26.27
CA SER A 247 -21.80 9.62 25.18
C SER A 247 -20.44 9.55 24.47
N VAL A 248 -19.36 9.41 25.24
CA VAL A 248 -18.00 9.25 24.70
C VAL A 248 -17.87 7.96 23.88
N ILE A 249 -18.42 6.85 24.37
CA ILE A 249 -18.40 5.56 23.67
C ILE A 249 -19.25 5.60 22.39
N GLU A 250 -20.46 6.15 22.45
CA GLU A 250 -21.30 6.34 21.26
C GLU A 250 -20.59 7.20 20.20
N GLY A 251 -19.89 8.25 20.62
CA GLY A 251 -19.04 9.06 19.75
C GLY A 251 -17.94 8.26 19.08
N LEU A 252 -17.21 7.43 19.84
CA LEU A 252 -16.16 6.55 19.31
C LEU A 252 -16.70 5.54 18.29
N LEU A 253 -17.85 4.92 18.56
CA LEU A 253 -18.50 3.96 17.66
C LEU A 253 -18.97 4.64 16.37
N LYS A 254 -19.52 5.85 16.48
CA LYS A 254 -19.92 6.67 15.32
C LYS A 254 -18.72 7.03 14.44
N ASP A 255 -17.63 7.48 15.05
CA ASP A 255 -16.39 7.81 14.34
C ASP A 255 -15.77 6.58 13.66
N SER A 256 -15.84 5.43 14.34
CA SER A 256 -15.39 4.13 13.81
C SER A 256 -16.20 3.71 12.59
N THR A 257 -17.53 3.77 12.68
CA THR A 257 -18.44 3.43 11.57
C THR A 257 -18.27 4.38 10.39
N SER A 258 -18.11 5.68 10.67
CA SER A 258 -17.80 6.70 9.65
C SER A 258 -16.48 6.42 8.94
N THR A 259 -15.43 6.04 9.67
CA THR A 259 -14.13 5.68 9.09
C THR A 259 -14.20 4.41 8.25
N ILE A 260 -14.93 3.38 8.72
CA ILE A 260 -15.16 2.15 7.97
C ILE A 260 -15.90 2.45 6.66
N SER A 261 -16.99 3.22 6.68
CA SER A 261 -17.71 3.58 5.45
C SER A 261 -16.83 4.34 4.45
N LYS A 262 -16.03 5.32 4.91
CA LYS A 262 -15.04 6.04 4.08
C LYS A 262 -14.00 5.12 3.45
N SER A 263 -13.58 4.08 4.16
CA SER A 263 -12.60 3.09 3.66
C SER A 263 -13.18 2.17 2.58
N THR A 264 -14.51 2.04 2.51
CA THR A 264 -15.21 1.15 1.57
C THR A 264 -15.67 1.84 0.28
N LEU A 265 -15.34 3.11 0.07
CA LEU A 265 -15.77 3.89 -1.10
C LEU A 265 -15.28 3.27 -2.42
N PRO A 266 -16.17 2.77 -3.30
CA PRO A 266 -15.77 2.13 -4.56
C PRO A 266 -15.04 3.08 -5.51
N SER A 267 -15.39 4.37 -5.48
CA SER A 267 -14.77 5.43 -6.29
C SER A 267 -13.28 5.63 -6.00
N MET A 268 -12.86 5.35 -4.77
CA MET A 268 -11.47 5.42 -4.36
C MET A 268 -10.75 4.11 -4.66
N LYS A 269 -11.37 2.96 -4.35
CA LYS A 269 -10.81 1.62 -4.58
C LYS A 269 -10.61 1.27 -6.05
N GLN A 270 -11.52 1.67 -6.92
CA GLN A 270 -11.49 1.35 -8.35
C GLN A 270 -11.07 2.54 -9.19
N ILE A 271 -10.11 2.33 -10.08
CA ILE A 271 -9.76 3.29 -11.14
C ILE A 271 -10.59 2.94 -12.36
N LYS A 272 -11.74 3.62 -12.51
CA LYS A 272 -12.67 3.37 -13.62
C LYS A 272 -11.98 3.51 -14.97
N GLY A 273 -12.22 2.55 -15.86
CA GLY A 273 -11.70 2.56 -17.23
C GLY A 273 -10.20 2.25 -17.36
N LEU A 274 -9.50 1.93 -16.27
CA LEU A 274 -8.06 1.63 -16.33
C LEU A 274 -7.75 0.43 -17.24
N SER A 275 -8.51 -0.66 -17.14
CA SER A 275 -8.31 -1.85 -17.99
C SER A 275 -8.51 -1.52 -19.48
N HIS A 276 -9.52 -0.71 -19.82
CA HIS A 276 -9.74 -0.26 -21.20
C HIS A 276 -8.60 0.64 -21.69
N ARG A 277 -8.07 1.52 -20.82
CA ARG A 277 -6.91 2.37 -21.15
C ARG A 277 -5.66 1.52 -21.40
N LEU A 278 -5.36 0.56 -20.53
CA LEU A 278 -4.21 -0.35 -20.70
C LEU A 278 -4.34 -1.17 -21.99
N TYR A 279 -5.53 -1.71 -22.27
CA TYR A 279 -5.81 -2.36 -23.55
C TYR A 279 -5.59 -1.43 -24.75
N SER A 280 -6.04 -0.18 -24.67
CA SER A 280 -5.84 0.81 -25.74
C SER A 280 -4.35 1.12 -25.96
N LEU A 281 -3.55 1.17 -24.88
CA LEU A 281 -2.10 1.34 -24.97
C LEU A 281 -1.43 0.13 -25.63
N ASP A 282 -1.87 -1.10 -25.35
CA ASP A 282 -1.36 -2.28 -26.04
C ASP A 282 -1.67 -2.24 -27.54
N GLN A 283 -2.85 -1.75 -27.94
CA GLN A 283 -3.16 -1.57 -29.37
C GLN A 283 -2.21 -0.55 -30.03
N LEU A 284 -1.88 0.54 -29.34
CA LEU A 284 -0.88 1.50 -29.83
C LEU A 284 0.52 0.86 -29.92
N LEU A 285 0.88 0.00 -28.97
CA LEU A 285 2.15 -0.70 -29.00
C LEU A 285 2.24 -1.68 -30.18
N LEU A 286 1.16 -2.41 -30.47
CA LEU A 286 1.08 -3.29 -31.64
C LEU A 286 1.24 -2.49 -32.95
N ALA A 287 0.57 -1.33 -33.06
CA ALA A 287 0.72 -0.44 -34.21
C ALA A 287 2.17 0.09 -34.35
N SER A 288 2.82 0.42 -33.23
CA SER A 288 4.23 0.84 -33.21
C SER A 288 5.17 -0.28 -33.68
N ARG A 289 4.96 -1.51 -33.22
CA ARG A 289 5.73 -2.69 -33.66
C ARG A 289 5.56 -2.97 -35.16
N SER A 290 4.34 -2.85 -35.68
CA SER A 290 4.08 -2.96 -37.12
C SER A 290 4.84 -1.90 -37.90
N THR A 291 4.78 -0.64 -37.46
CA THR A 291 5.47 0.49 -38.10
C THR A 291 6.99 0.30 -38.11
N ILE A 292 7.57 -0.28 -37.06
CA ILE A 292 8.99 -0.66 -37.02
C ILE A 292 9.32 -1.81 -37.97
N GLY A 293 8.42 -2.78 -38.14
CA GLY A 293 8.56 -3.82 -39.15
C GLY A 293 8.69 -3.25 -40.56
N ASP A 294 7.85 -2.27 -40.90
CA ASP A 294 7.90 -1.57 -42.18
C ASP A 294 9.22 -0.80 -42.34
N SER A 295 9.62 -0.01 -41.34
CA SER A 295 10.89 0.73 -41.37
C SER A 295 12.12 -0.20 -41.43
N THR A 296 12.06 -1.37 -40.80
CA THR A 296 13.12 -2.38 -40.88
C THR A 296 13.26 -2.92 -42.31
N THR A 297 12.13 -3.16 -42.98
CA THR A 297 12.10 -3.62 -44.37
C THR A 297 12.64 -2.55 -45.32
N LEU A 298 12.25 -1.29 -45.14
CA LEU A 298 12.77 -0.14 -45.90
C LEU A 298 14.29 0.00 -45.72
N CYS A 299 14.78 -0.06 -44.48
CA CYS A 299 16.21 0.03 -44.17
C CYS A 299 17.01 -1.12 -44.82
N ALA A 300 16.53 -2.36 -44.68
CA ALA A 300 17.20 -3.52 -45.28
C ALA A 300 17.25 -3.42 -46.81
N SER A 301 16.15 -2.98 -47.45
CA SER A 301 16.09 -2.74 -48.89
C SER A 301 17.09 -1.66 -49.33
N LEU A 302 17.15 -0.54 -48.62
CA LEU A 302 18.09 0.55 -48.88
C LEU A 302 19.54 0.06 -48.79
N LEU A 303 19.90 -0.63 -47.71
CA LEU A 303 21.25 -1.15 -47.50
C LEU A 303 21.65 -2.18 -48.57
N ALA A 304 20.76 -3.11 -48.90
CA ALA A 304 21.03 -4.13 -49.91
C ALA A 304 21.19 -3.52 -51.31
N THR A 305 20.39 -2.51 -51.65
CA THR A 305 20.48 -1.81 -52.94
C THR A 305 21.72 -0.92 -53.03
N THR A 306 22.12 -0.25 -51.95
CA THR A 306 23.40 0.46 -51.86
C THR A 306 24.57 -0.49 -52.09
N GLN A 307 24.63 -1.62 -51.36
CA GLN A 307 25.72 -2.58 -51.49
C GLN A 307 25.82 -3.16 -52.90
N ARG A 308 24.68 -3.49 -53.52
CA ARG A 308 24.64 -3.99 -54.89
C ARG A 308 25.14 -2.96 -55.90
N ALA A 309 24.68 -1.71 -55.78
CA ALA A 309 25.11 -0.63 -56.67
C ALA A 309 26.62 -0.36 -56.56
N THR A 310 27.19 -0.41 -55.36
CA THR A 310 28.65 -0.30 -55.16
C THR A 310 29.40 -1.48 -55.77
N SER A 311 28.87 -2.70 -55.69
CA SER A 311 29.54 -3.89 -56.24
C SER A 311 29.54 -3.97 -57.77
N LEU A 312 28.48 -3.49 -58.42
CA LEU A 312 28.32 -3.56 -59.87
C LEU A 312 28.99 -2.40 -60.61
N ALA A 313 29.36 -1.33 -59.91
CA ALA A 313 30.01 -0.13 -60.45
C ALA A 313 29.24 0.58 -61.60
N ASP A 314 27.92 0.36 -61.72
CA ASP A 314 27.10 0.98 -62.76
C ASP A 314 26.69 2.40 -62.34
N ASN A 315 27.29 3.40 -63.00
CA ASN A 315 27.03 4.81 -62.70
C ASN A 315 25.73 5.35 -63.33
N ASN A 316 25.12 4.64 -64.28
CA ASN A 316 23.91 5.11 -64.96
C ASN A 316 22.66 5.01 -64.07
N ILE A 317 22.69 4.14 -63.07
CA ILE A 317 21.58 3.90 -62.14
C ILE A 317 21.59 4.83 -60.93
N LEU A 318 22.64 5.64 -60.72
CA LEU A 318 22.77 6.45 -59.51
C LEU A 318 21.63 7.49 -59.35
N PRO A 319 21.17 8.20 -60.40
CA PRO A 319 20.06 9.15 -60.26
C PRO A 319 18.76 8.50 -59.81
N THR A 320 18.38 7.38 -60.43
CA THR A 320 17.14 6.65 -60.11
C THR A 320 17.23 5.98 -58.73
N LEU A 321 18.40 5.45 -58.38
CA LEU A 321 18.67 4.89 -57.05
C LEU A 321 18.58 5.96 -55.96
N SER A 322 19.13 7.15 -56.22
CA SER A 322 19.07 8.27 -55.29
C SER A 322 17.64 8.70 -55.01
N GLU A 323 16.81 8.85 -56.06
CA GLU A 323 15.38 9.16 -55.90
C GLU A 323 14.66 8.09 -55.07
N SER A 324 14.94 6.80 -55.33
CA SER A 324 14.36 5.69 -54.56
C SER A 324 14.79 5.72 -53.08
N HIS A 325 16.07 5.94 -52.79
CA HIS A 325 16.57 5.99 -51.42
C HIS A 325 16.03 7.20 -50.66
N LEU A 326 15.93 8.36 -51.31
CA LEU A 326 15.30 9.53 -50.72
C LEU A 326 13.84 9.21 -50.37
N LYS A 327 13.05 8.62 -51.27
CA LYS A 327 11.67 8.19 -50.97
C LYS A 327 11.59 7.23 -49.78
N GLN A 328 12.48 6.24 -49.71
CA GLN A 328 12.55 5.30 -48.59
C GLN A 328 12.89 6.00 -47.27
N LEU A 329 13.87 6.91 -47.28
CA LEU A 329 14.25 7.67 -46.09
C LEU A 329 13.12 8.59 -45.62
N HIS A 330 12.40 9.26 -46.53
CA HIS A 330 11.23 10.07 -46.17
C HIS A 330 10.16 9.21 -45.48
N ALA A 331 9.83 8.04 -46.05
CA ALA A 331 8.88 7.10 -45.43
C ALA A 331 9.36 6.61 -44.05
N MET A 332 10.66 6.36 -43.88
CA MET A 332 11.23 6.00 -42.57
C MET A 332 11.13 7.14 -41.55
N VAL A 333 11.31 8.40 -41.95
CA VAL A 333 11.12 9.57 -41.08
C VAL A 333 9.65 9.73 -40.68
N GLU A 334 8.71 9.56 -41.61
CA GLU A 334 7.27 9.57 -41.29
C GLU A 334 6.93 8.49 -40.26
N ASN A 335 7.47 7.29 -40.43
CA ASN A 335 7.30 6.20 -39.49
C ASN A 335 7.91 6.51 -38.11
N LEU A 336 9.12 7.09 -38.08
CA LEU A 336 9.77 7.54 -36.84
C LEU A 336 8.88 8.54 -36.09
N LEU A 337 8.30 9.52 -36.77
CA LEU A 337 7.42 10.52 -36.17
C LEU A 337 6.12 9.90 -35.63
N LYS A 338 5.53 8.93 -36.34
CA LYS A 338 4.36 8.17 -35.87
C LYS A 338 4.68 7.41 -34.57
N ILE A 339 5.82 6.74 -34.52
CA ILE A 339 6.27 5.99 -33.32
C ILE A 339 6.55 6.97 -32.16
N GLN A 340 7.13 8.14 -32.45
CA GLN A 340 7.35 9.19 -31.46
C GLN A 340 6.04 9.73 -30.88
N ASP A 341 5.00 9.96 -31.70
CA ASP A 341 3.68 10.37 -31.22
C ASP A 341 3.09 9.34 -30.25
N ILE A 342 3.16 8.05 -30.59
CA ILE A 342 2.72 6.97 -29.72
C ILE A 342 3.47 6.99 -28.38
N ASN A 343 4.80 7.19 -28.39
CA ASN A 343 5.60 7.27 -27.18
C ASN A 343 5.20 8.47 -26.29
N LYS A 344 4.96 9.64 -26.89
CA LYS A 344 4.44 10.83 -26.18
C LYS A 344 3.09 10.55 -25.52
N ARG A 345 2.20 9.85 -26.22
CA ARG A 345 0.89 9.43 -25.68
C ARG A 345 1.02 8.45 -24.53
N CYS A 346 1.95 7.49 -24.61
CA CYS A 346 2.23 6.55 -23.51
C CYS A 346 2.76 7.29 -22.26
N SER A 347 3.69 8.24 -22.44
CA SER A 347 4.23 9.06 -21.35
C SER A 347 3.13 9.89 -20.68
N LYS A 348 2.30 10.58 -21.46
CA LYS A 348 1.16 11.35 -20.93
C LYS A 348 0.15 10.46 -20.18
N ALA A 349 -0.15 9.27 -20.70
CA ALA A 349 -1.03 8.33 -20.01
C ALA A 349 -0.46 7.90 -18.64
N LYS A 350 0.85 7.69 -18.55
CA LYS A 350 1.55 7.36 -17.30
C LYS A 350 1.51 8.53 -16.31
N GLU A 351 1.74 9.75 -16.77
CA GLU A 351 1.63 10.97 -15.95
C GLU A 351 0.23 11.12 -15.33
N GLU A 352 -0.81 10.95 -16.14
CA GLU A 352 -2.20 11.00 -15.67
C GLU A 352 -2.51 9.89 -14.64
N LEU A 353 -2.02 8.66 -14.88
CA LEU A 353 -2.18 7.55 -13.95
C LEU A 353 -1.49 7.84 -12.61
N LEU A 354 -0.28 8.39 -12.64
CA LEU A 354 0.46 8.78 -11.45
C LEU A 354 -0.26 9.84 -10.62
N GLY A 355 -0.79 10.89 -11.25
CA GLY A 355 -1.58 11.90 -10.54
C GLY A 355 -2.81 11.29 -9.86
N ASN A 356 -3.47 10.36 -10.56
CA ASN A 356 -4.63 9.63 -10.03
C ASN A 356 -4.28 8.70 -8.86
N LEU A 357 -3.15 7.98 -8.96
CA LEU A 357 -2.64 7.09 -7.93
C LEU A 357 -2.16 7.87 -6.71
N ASN A 358 -1.43 8.96 -6.88
CA ASN A 358 -0.93 9.74 -5.76
C ASN A 358 -2.08 10.24 -4.87
N THR A 359 -3.14 10.78 -5.49
CA THR A 359 -4.36 11.20 -4.78
C THR A 359 -4.99 10.05 -3.97
N ARG A 360 -5.00 8.84 -4.54
CA ARG A 360 -5.56 7.65 -3.89
C ARG A 360 -4.67 7.08 -2.80
N LEU A 361 -3.36 7.06 -3.01
CA LEU A 361 -2.39 6.64 -1.99
C LEU A 361 -2.45 7.55 -0.77
N LYS A 362 -2.61 8.87 -0.97
CA LYS A 362 -2.90 9.82 0.13
C LYS A 362 -4.15 9.45 0.92
N TRP A 363 -5.22 9.09 0.21
CA TRP A 363 -6.44 8.63 0.86
C TRP A 363 -6.22 7.33 1.65
N VAL A 364 -5.45 6.38 1.14
CA VAL A 364 -5.08 5.16 1.89
C VAL A 364 -4.35 5.53 3.18
N ILE A 365 -3.32 6.38 3.10
CA ILE A 365 -2.55 6.84 4.28
C ILE A 365 -3.49 7.52 5.29
N PHE A 366 -4.36 8.41 4.82
CA PHE A 366 -5.34 9.10 5.67
C PHE A 366 -6.26 8.12 6.40
N VAL A 367 -6.85 7.15 5.69
CA VAL A 367 -7.74 6.15 6.28
C VAL A 367 -6.98 5.26 7.26
N GLN A 368 -5.78 4.81 6.91
CA GLN A 368 -4.95 3.97 7.79
C GLN A 368 -4.56 4.70 9.08
N LYS A 369 -4.26 6.00 9.01
CA LYS A 369 -3.97 6.83 10.18
C LYS A 369 -5.20 6.95 11.09
N GLN A 370 -6.36 7.26 10.54
CA GLN A 370 -7.63 7.32 11.28
C GLN A 370 -7.94 5.99 11.98
N ILE A 371 -7.79 4.86 11.27
CA ILE A 371 -7.98 3.53 11.84
C ILE A 371 -7.00 3.30 13.00
N SER A 372 -5.72 3.65 12.83
CA SER A 372 -4.70 3.45 13.86
C SER A 372 -5.01 4.25 15.14
N GLU A 373 -5.42 5.51 15.00
CA GLU A 373 -5.81 6.38 16.12
C GLU A 373 -7.06 5.85 16.85
N LEU A 374 -8.10 5.47 16.10
CA LEU A 374 -9.32 4.91 16.67
C LEU A 374 -9.07 3.56 17.34
N ASN A 375 -8.20 2.73 16.76
CA ASN A 375 -7.85 1.41 17.29
C ASN A 375 -7.07 1.51 18.62
N LEU A 376 -6.25 2.56 18.79
CA LEU A 376 -5.61 2.89 20.07
C LEU A 376 -6.66 3.28 21.12
N LYS A 377 -7.57 4.22 20.79
CA LYS A 377 -8.68 4.60 21.68
C LYS A 377 -9.52 3.40 22.08
N LEU A 378 -9.93 2.59 21.11
CA LEU A 378 -10.72 1.37 21.31
C LEU A 378 -10.01 0.40 22.25
N SER A 379 -8.67 0.26 22.15
CA SER A 379 -7.90 -0.60 23.05
C SER A 379 -7.91 -0.09 24.49
N VAL A 380 -7.83 1.23 24.71
CA VAL A 380 -7.94 1.84 26.04
C VAL A 380 -9.32 1.59 26.65
N TYR A 381 -10.39 1.84 25.90
CA TYR A 381 -11.75 1.61 26.41
C TYR A 381 -12.08 0.13 26.59
N SER A 382 -11.55 -0.75 25.74
CA SER A 382 -11.70 -2.21 25.91
C SER A 382 -11.07 -2.68 27.22
N GLU A 383 -9.90 -2.13 27.58
CA GLU A 383 -9.24 -2.44 28.84
C GLU A 383 -10.00 -1.87 30.04
N ALA A 384 -10.56 -0.67 29.93
CA ALA A 384 -11.44 -0.10 30.96
C ALA A 384 -12.71 -0.95 31.16
N LEU A 385 -13.35 -1.40 30.08
CA LEU A 385 -14.51 -2.28 30.11
C LEU A 385 -14.18 -3.64 30.75
N ARG A 386 -13.00 -4.21 30.44
CA ARG A 386 -12.53 -5.44 31.10
C ARG A 386 -12.36 -5.26 32.61
N LYS A 387 -11.77 -4.13 33.04
CA LYS A 387 -11.65 -3.78 34.47
C LYS A 387 -13.01 -3.61 35.12
N PHE A 388 -13.95 -2.94 34.45
CA PHE A 388 -15.33 -2.78 34.92
C PHE A 388 -16.02 -4.13 35.15
N LYS A 389 -15.94 -5.05 34.17
CA LYS A 389 -16.49 -6.42 34.30
C LYS A 389 -15.93 -7.16 35.51
N ASN A 390 -14.62 -7.07 35.72
CA ASN A 390 -13.96 -7.70 36.87
C ASN A 390 -14.43 -7.06 38.20
N LEU A 391 -14.46 -5.74 38.29
CA LEU A 391 -14.95 -5.03 39.48
C LEU A 391 -16.39 -5.42 39.81
N LYS A 392 -17.26 -5.42 38.80
CA LYS A 392 -18.65 -5.85 38.92
C LYS A 392 -18.78 -7.28 39.44
N SER A 393 -17.97 -8.22 38.93
CA SER A 393 -17.95 -9.60 39.41
C SER A 393 -17.55 -9.70 40.88
N VAL A 394 -16.51 -8.97 41.29
CA VAL A 394 -16.06 -8.94 42.69
C VAL A 394 -17.13 -8.34 43.60
N ILE A 395 -17.77 -7.25 43.18
CA ILE A 395 -18.86 -6.61 43.93
C ILE A 395 -20.03 -7.59 44.11
N LYS A 396 -20.45 -8.30 43.05
CA LYS A 396 -21.51 -9.32 43.15
C LYS A 396 -21.15 -10.44 44.13
N GLN A 397 -19.90 -10.90 44.13
CA GLN A 397 -19.42 -11.91 45.08
C GLN A 397 -19.47 -11.40 46.52
N VAL A 398 -18.96 -10.19 46.78
CA VAL A 398 -18.99 -9.57 48.13
C VAL A 398 -20.43 -9.38 48.63
N GLY A 399 -21.33 -8.88 47.76
CA GLY A 399 -22.76 -8.77 48.09
C GLY A 399 -23.39 -10.11 48.43
N PHE A 400 -23.09 -11.16 47.66
CA PHE A 400 -23.59 -12.52 47.91
C PHE A 400 -23.09 -13.08 49.25
N PHE A 401 -21.81 -12.90 49.58
CA PHE A 401 -21.22 -13.31 50.85
C PHE A 401 -21.86 -12.60 52.06
N SER A 402 -22.25 -11.33 51.93
CA SER A 402 -22.95 -10.63 53.02
C SER A 402 -24.36 -11.19 53.26
N CYS A 403 -25.13 -11.43 52.19
CA CYS A 403 -26.50 -11.93 52.33
C CYS A 403 -26.58 -13.38 52.85
N HIS A 404 -25.58 -14.23 52.54
CA HIS A 404 -25.60 -15.66 52.87
C HIS A 404 -24.53 -16.10 53.90
N GLY A 405 -23.56 -15.24 54.22
CA GLY A 405 -22.50 -15.54 55.18
C GLY A 405 -23.00 -15.72 56.62
N ASN A 406 -24.11 -15.08 56.98
CA ASN A 406 -24.78 -15.32 58.25
C ASN A 406 -25.36 -16.74 58.38
N PHE A 407 -25.55 -17.48 57.28
CA PHE A 407 -26.04 -18.86 57.31
C PHE A 407 -24.93 -19.91 57.42
N LEU A 408 -23.70 -19.59 57.00
CA LEU A 408 -22.57 -20.55 57.00
C LEU A 408 -21.73 -20.53 58.28
N ILE A 409 -21.94 -19.56 59.17
CA ILE A 409 -21.20 -19.43 60.44
C ILE A 409 -22.00 -20.01 61.64
N ILE A 410 -23.24 -20.47 61.42
CA ILE A 410 -24.11 -21.04 62.46
C ILE A 410 -24.41 -22.51 62.16
N SER A 411 -23.42 -23.28 61.71
CA SER A 411 -23.54 -24.75 61.55
C SER A 411 -22.34 -25.46 62.14
#